data_AF-A0AAU7C637-F1
#
_entry.id   AF-A0AAU7C637-F1
#
_cell.length_a   1.000
_cell.length_b   1.000
_cell.length_c   1.000
_cell.angle_alpha   90.00
_cell.angle_beta   90.00
_cell.angle_gamma   90.00
#
_symmetry.space_group_name_H-M   'P 1'
#
loop_
_entity.id
_entity.type
_entity.pdbx_description
1 polymer ?
#
loop_
_entity_poly.entity_id
_entity_poly.type
_entity_poly.pdbx_seq_one_letter_code
_entity_poly.pdbx_strand_id
1 'polypeptide(L)'
;MEPREPAVSDQLQGLRIDILRQALEIYLAQAYSTGSPPEVVRRRLEWPSDVKPAALLTRAPFERVDNPASGGSPIYALRLGNLRYPHMKLQIQPWPNEAGFMLSVNTHDQVLAIDPASSDAQAFRDLQAENQRLKEAIEAAWDQAGLPTFLNYLRRYIEDRAGAAEHAPPCPESPGS
;
A
#
# COMPACT_ATOMS: atom_id res chain seq x y z
N MET A 1 31.07 -15.80 -13.01
CA MET A 1 29.69 -15.25 -13.05
C MET A 1 29.25 -15.08 -11.62
N GLU A 2 29.41 -13.90 -11.05
CA GLU A 2 28.76 -13.56 -9.78
C GLU A 2 27.24 -13.49 -10.01
N PRO A 3 26.41 -14.05 -9.13
CA PRO A 3 24.98 -13.83 -9.18
C PRO A 3 24.74 -12.35 -8.90
N ARG A 4 24.29 -11.62 -9.92
CA ARG A 4 23.82 -10.24 -9.76
C ARG A 4 22.65 -10.29 -8.77
N GLU A 5 22.91 -9.90 -7.53
CA GLU A 5 21.88 -9.64 -6.54
C GLU A 5 20.86 -8.70 -7.20
N PRO A 6 19.55 -9.01 -7.16
CA PRO A 6 18.56 -8.11 -7.73
C PRO A 6 18.66 -6.81 -6.94
N ALA A 7 19.22 -5.78 -7.58
CA ALA A 7 19.27 -4.43 -7.05
C ALA A 7 17.85 -4.08 -6.67
N VAL A 8 17.56 -4.08 -5.37
CA VAL A 8 16.34 -3.44 -4.87
C VAL A 8 16.48 -2.02 -5.34
N SER A 9 15.60 -1.63 -6.27
CA SER A 9 15.68 -0.35 -6.94
C SER A 9 15.98 0.72 -5.90
N ASP A 10 17.00 1.52 -6.20
CA ASP A 10 17.50 2.68 -5.45
C ASP A 10 16.38 3.61 -4.93
N GLN A 11 15.18 3.45 -5.48
CA GLN A 11 13.95 4.18 -5.17
C GLN A 11 13.27 3.80 -3.84
N LEU A 12 13.60 2.68 -3.21
CA LEU A 12 13.10 2.34 -1.86
C LEU A 12 14.08 2.68 -0.73
N GLN A 13 15.14 3.46 -1.00
CA GLN A 13 16.11 3.87 0.03
C GLN A 13 15.48 4.67 1.19
N GLY A 14 14.36 5.36 0.94
CA GLY A 14 13.56 6.06 1.96
C GLY A 14 12.69 5.16 2.83
N LEU A 15 12.58 3.85 2.52
CA LEU A 15 11.75 2.93 3.28
C LEU A 15 12.33 2.72 4.69
N ARG A 16 11.63 3.22 5.69
CA ARG A 16 11.95 2.99 7.09
C ARG A 16 11.22 1.74 7.58
N ILE A 17 11.96 0.83 8.23
CA ILE A 17 11.35 -0.35 8.88
C ILE A 17 10.37 0.09 9.97
N ASP A 18 10.64 1.22 10.64
CA ASP A 18 9.74 1.80 11.63
C ASP A 18 8.36 2.10 11.02
N ILE A 19 8.33 2.74 9.84
CA ILE A 19 7.09 3.05 9.10
C ILE A 19 6.37 1.77 8.69
N LEU A 20 7.12 0.79 8.17
CA LEU A 20 6.54 -0.48 7.76
C LEU A 20 5.93 -1.22 8.95
N ARG A 21 6.62 -1.26 10.09
CA ARG A 21 6.12 -1.86 11.33
C ARG A 21 4.84 -1.16 11.80
N GLN A 22 4.85 0.18 11.84
CA GLN A 22 3.67 0.96 12.20
C GLN A 22 2.48 0.70 11.26
N ALA A 23 2.73 0.63 9.95
CA ALA A 23 1.70 0.28 8.96
C ALA A 23 1.10 -1.11 9.23
N LEU A 24 1.94 -2.08 9.56
CA LEU A 24 1.52 -3.45 9.85
C LEU A 24 0.75 -3.55 11.15
N GLU A 25 1.16 -2.84 12.19
CA GLU A 25 0.42 -2.77 13.46
C GLU A 25 -0.98 -2.19 13.25
N ILE A 26 -1.10 -1.08 12.51
CA ILE A 26 -2.39 -0.49 12.17
C ILE A 26 -3.23 -1.45 11.32
N TYR A 27 -2.62 -2.11 10.33
CA TYR A 27 -3.30 -3.10 9.50
C TYR A 27 -3.89 -4.21 10.36
N LEU A 28 -3.09 -4.79 11.26
CA LEU A 28 -3.52 -5.87 12.13
C LEU A 28 -4.61 -5.44 13.10
N ALA A 29 -4.49 -4.24 13.66
CA ALA A 29 -5.49 -3.68 14.57
C ALA A 29 -6.87 -3.58 13.89
N GLN A 30 -6.91 -3.17 12.62
CA GLN A 30 -8.16 -3.11 11.85
C GLN A 30 -8.62 -4.50 11.40
N ALA A 31 -7.73 -5.27 10.74
CA ALA A 31 -8.04 -6.58 10.15
C ALA A 31 -8.41 -7.65 11.18
N TYR A 32 -7.94 -7.50 12.42
CA TYR A 32 -8.21 -8.36 13.56
C TYR A 32 -8.77 -7.56 14.74
N SER A 33 -9.70 -6.64 14.49
CA SER A 33 -10.32 -5.81 15.54
C SER A 33 -10.95 -6.63 16.68
N THR A 34 -11.44 -7.83 16.39
CA THR A 34 -12.17 -8.71 17.31
C THR A 34 -11.40 -9.99 17.70
N GLY A 35 -10.13 -10.13 17.30
CA GLY A 35 -9.36 -11.35 17.55
C GLY A 35 -7.86 -11.10 17.60
N SER A 36 -7.09 -12.09 18.05
CA SER A 36 -5.64 -12.03 17.89
C SER A 36 -5.26 -12.47 16.47
N PRO A 37 -4.29 -11.80 15.81
CA PRO A 37 -3.77 -12.29 14.54
C PRO A 37 -3.17 -13.69 14.73
N PRO A 38 -3.39 -14.62 13.80
CA PRO A 38 -2.93 -15.99 13.93
C PRO A 38 -1.40 -16.05 14.02
N GLU A 39 -0.87 -17.06 14.71
CA GLU A 39 0.57 -17.18 14.99
C GLU A 39 1.42 -17.15 13.71
N VAL A 40 0.90 -17.70 12.60
CA VAL A 40 1.53 -17.64 11.28
C VAL A 40 1.75 -16.21 10.79
N VAL A 41 0.84 -15.28 11.06
CA VAL A 41 0.97 -13.86 10.70
C VAL A 41 1.93 -13.17 11.65
N ARG A 42 1.89 -13.49 12.95
CA ARG A 42 2.83 -12.94 13.93
C ARG A 42 4.27 -13.34 13.62
N ARG A 43 4.54 -14.62 13.36
CA ARG A 43 5.87 -15.13 12.96
C ARG A 43 6.38 -14.50 11.66
N ARG A 44 5.50 -14.16 10.74
CA ARG A 44 5.84 -13.43 9.50
C ARG A 44 6.28 -11.98 9.75
N LEU A 45 5.94 -11.43 10.90
CA LEU A 45 6.27 -10.07 11.35
C LEU A 45 7.40 -10.08 12.38
N GLU A 46 7.93 -11.26 12.74
CA GLU A 46 9.10 -11.41 13.59
C GLU A 46 10.37 -11.30 12.76
N TRP A 47 10.76 -10.05 12.52
CA TRP A 47 11.99 -9.70 11.81
C TRP A 47 12.90 -8.81 12.66
N PRO A 48 14.24 -8.98 12.56
CA PRO A 48 15.18 -8.15 13.29
C PRO A 48 15.13 -6.70 12.78
N SER A 49 15.08 -5.75 13.71
CA SER A 49 15.08 -4.31 13.40
C SER A 49 16.36 -3.83 12.68
N ASP A 50 17.42 -4.64 12.69
CA ASP A 50 18.73 -4.35 12.10
C ASP A 50 18.84 -4.73 10.61
N VAL A 51 17.85 -5.44 10.07
CA VAL A 51 17.87 -5.86 8.65
C VAL A 51 17.65 -4.65 7.74
N LYS A 52 18.32 -4.59 6.59
CA LYS A 52 18.04 -3.55 5.60
C LYS A 52 16.61 -3.73 5.02
N PRO A 53 15.78 -2.67 4.94
CA PRO A 53 14.42 -2.76 4.41
C PRO A 53 14.38 -3.39 3.02
N ALA A 54 15.35 -3.05 2.17
CA ALA A 54 15.52 -3.65 0.86
C ALA A 54 15.67 -5.19 0.91
N ALA A 55 16.53 -5.70 1.78
CA ALA A 55 16.77 -7.14 1.94
C ALA A 55 15.58 -7.87 2.62
N LEU A 56 14.76 -7.13 3.36
CA LEU A 56 13.54 -7.61 3.99
C LEU A 56 12.47 -7.91 2.93
N LEU A 57 12.28 -6.98 2.00
CA LEU A 57 11.28 -7.06 0.94
C LEU A 57 11.58 -8.12 -0.13
N THR A 58 12.84 -8.54 -0.27
CA THR A 58 13.24 -9.60 -1.21
C THR A 58 13.11 -11.01 -0.63
N ARG A 59 12.73 -11.14 0.65
CA ARG A 59 12.61 -12.44 1.33
C ARG A 59 11.14 -12.77 1.62
N ALA A 60 10.83 -14.06 1.66
CA ALA A 60 9.56 -14.53 2.20
C ALA A 60 9.40 -13.97 3.64
N PRO A 61 8.24 -13.42 4.00
CA PRO A 61 6.91 -13.57 3.39
C PRO A 61 6.52 -12.55 2.30
N PHE A 62 7.43 -11.70 1.84
CA PHE A 62 7.15 -10.72 0.78
C PHE A 62 7.20 -11.37 -0.60
N GLU A 63 6.17 -11.13 -1.39
CA GLU A 63 6.07 -11.52 -2.78
C GLU A 63 6.46 -10.32 -3.65
N ARG A 64 7.53 -10.48 -4.43
CA ARG A 64 7.90 -9.49 -5.43
C ARG A 64 6.99 -9.65 -6.65
N VAL A 65 6.26 -8.60 -6.99
CA VAL A 65 5.38 -8.51 -8.14
C VAL A 65 6.00 -7.52 -9.11
N ASP A 66 6.48 -8.01 -10.24
CA ASP A 66 6.96 -7.15 -11.31
C ASP A 66 5.76 -6.44 -11.96
N ASN A 67 5.69 -5.11 -11.83
CA ASN A 67 4.63 -4.30 -12.44
C ASN A 67 5.20 -3.45 -13.58
N PRO A 68 4.85 -3.73 -14.85
CA PRO A 68 5.31 -2.94 -15.98
C PRO A 68 4.82 -1.48 -15.93
N ALA A 69 3.71 -1.21 -15.22
CA ALA A 69 3.19 0.16 -15.06
C ALA A 69 4.01 0.99 -14.05
N SER A 70 4.82 0.36 -13.19
CA SER A 70 5.62 1.05 -12.17
C SER A 70 7.01 1.48 -12.67
N GLY A 71 7.14 1.76 -13.97
CA GLY A 71 8.39 2.25 -14.57
C GLY A 71 9.58 1.30 -14.45
N GLY A 72 9.33 -0.01 -14.29
CA GLY A 72 10.38 -1.02 -14.12
C GLY A 72 10.79 -1.30 -12.67
N SER A 73 10.16 -0.67 -11.67
CA SER A 73 10.43 -1.00 -10.28
C SER A 73 9.47 -2.06 -9.73
N PRO A 74 9.96 -3.04 -8.95
CA PRO A 74 9.13 -4.09 -8.41
C PRO A 74 8.19 -3.58 -7.32
N ILE A 75 6.98 -4.13 -7.29
CA ILE A 75 6.01 -3.97 -6.19
C ILE A 75 6.23 -5.11 -5.22
N TYR A 76 6.11 -4.84 -3.92
CA TYR A 76 6.22 -5.85 -2.89
C TYR A 76 4.87 -6.06 -2.22
N ALA A 77 4.38 -7.29 -2.20
CA ALA A 77 3.12 -7.65 -1.60
C ALA A 77 3.34 -8.57 -0.40
N LEU A 78 2.73 -8.25 0.74
CA LEU A 78 2.72 -9.08 1.93
C LEU A 78 1.32 -9.63 2.17
N ARG A 79 1.19 -10.95 2.20
CA ARG A 79 -0.07 -11.61 2.51
C ARG A 79 -0.29 -11.70 4.03
N LEU A 80 -1.13 -10.81 4.53
CA LEU A 80 -1.56 -10.77 5.93
C LEU A 80 -2.92 -11.45 6.11
N GLY A 81 -3.83 -11.27 5.14
CA GLY A 81 -5.23 -11.69 5.29
C GLY A 81 -5.97 -10.89 6.35
N ASN A 82 -7.26 -11.20 6.52
CA ASN A 82 -8.10 -10.71 7.60
C ASN A 82 -8.92 -11.88 8.20
N LEU A 83 -9.72 -11.60 9.23
CA LEU A 83 -10.51 -12.62 9.93
C LEU A 83 -11.47 -13.41 9.01
N ARG A 84 -12.01 -12.77 7.98
CA ARG A 84 -12.98 -13.36 7.03
C ARG A 84 -12.39 -13.69 5.66
N TYR A 85 -11.25 -13.12 5.30
CA TYR A 85 -10.61 -13.27 3.99
C TYR A 85 -9.09 -13.40 4.08
N PRO A 86 -8.53 -14.61 3.93
CA PRO A 86 -7.10 -14.86 4.10
C PRO A 86 -6.25 -14.42 2.89
N HIS A 87 -6.85 -13.91 1.81
CA HIS A 87 -6.13 -13.56 0.58
C HIS A 87 -5.80 -12.07 0.46
N MET A 88 -6.21 -11.25 1.43
CA MET A 88 -5.90 -9.81 1.45
C MET A 88 -4.39 -9.58 1.61
N LYS A 89 -3.83 -8.67 0.81
CA LYS A 89 -2.40 -8.35 0.80
C LYS A 89 -2.16 -6.86 1.02
N LEU A 90 -1.11 -6.54 1.76
CA LEU A 90 -0.54 -5.20 1.81
C LEU A 90 0.44 -5.08 0.64
N GLN A 91 0.34 -4.00 -0.13
CA GLN A 91 1.23 -3.70 -1.24
C GLN A 91 2.07 -2.46 -0.94
N ILE A 92 3.34 -2.53 -1.31
CA ILE A 92 4.33 -1.47 -1.20
C ILE A 92 4.90 -1.29 -2.59
N GLN A 93 4.62 -0.13 -3.17
CA GLN A 93 5.16 0.23 -4.49
C GLN A 93 6.01 1.49 -4.36
N PRO A 94 7.11 1.59 -5.11
CA PRO A 94 7.86 2.84 -5.19
C PRO A 94 6.98 3.91 -5.82
N TRP A 95 7.04 5.12 -5.26
CA TRP A 95 6.23 6.24 -5.72
C TRP A 95 7.04 7.53 -5.62
N PRO A 96 6.90 8.47 -6.57
CA PRO A 96 7.60 9.76 -6.52
C PRO A 96 6.97 10.70 -5.49
N ASN A 97 7.06 10.36 -4.21
CA ASN A 97 6.70 11.22 -3.07
C ASN A 97 7.91 11.41 -2.15
N GLU A 98 7.80 12.29 -1.15
CA GLU A 98 8.87 12.52 -0.15
C GLU A 98 9.30 11.24 0.59
N ALA A 99 8.40 10.24 0.70
CA ALA A 99 8.70 8.96 1.34
C ALA A 99 9.43 7.97 0.40
N GLY A 100 9.37 8.16 -0.92
CA GLY A 100 9.88 7.24 -1.95
C GLY A 100 9.01 5.99 -2.20
N PHE A 101 7.90 5.82 -1.48
CA PHE A 101 7.02 4.65 -1.59
C PHE A 101 5.57 4.97 -1.23
N MET A 102 4.66 4.09 -1.64
CA MET A 102 3.24 4.14 -1.34
C MET A 102 2.77 2.81 -0.79
N LEU A 103 2.03 2.88 0.32
CA LEU A 103 1.32 1.76 0.92
C LEU A 103 -0.11 1.70 0.37
N SER A 104 -0.50 0.51 -0.10
CA SER A 104 -1.85 0.25 -0.59
C SER A 104 -2.32 -1.11 -0.11
N VAL A 105 -3.64 -1.26 0.06
CA VAL A 105 -4.24 -2.56 0.38
C VAL A 105 -4.85 -3.17 -0.87
N ASN A 106 -4.48 -4.42 -1.15
CA ASN A 106 -5.06 -5.22 -2.23
C ASN A 106 -6.00 -6.27 -1.65
N THR A 107 -7.29 -6.08 -1.94
CA THR A 107 -8.34 -6.99 -1.47
C THR A 107 -8.46 -8.25 -2.31
N HIS A 108 -7.88 -8.32 -3.53
CA HIS A 108 -7.85 -9.47 -4.46
C HIS A 108 -9.15 -10.32 -4.48
N ASP A 109 -10.30 -9.72 -4.19
CA ASP A 109 -11.62 -10.34 -4.22
C ASP A 109 -12.23 -10.19 -5.63
N GLN A 110 -11.84 -9.15 -6.37
CA GLN A 110 -12.36 -8.80 -7.69
C GLN A 110 -12.05 -9.83 -8.80
N VAL A 111 -11.10 -10.75 -8.56
CA VAL A 111 -10.72 -11.79 -9.54
C VAL A 111 -11.63 -13.02 -9.46
N LEU A 112 -12.36 -13.20 -8.35
CA LEU A 112 -13.38 -14.23 -8.27
C LEU A 112 -14.64 -13.71 -8.97
N ALA A 113 -14.68 -13.88 -10.29
CA ALA A 113 -15.89 -13.71 -11.07
C ALA A 113 -16.90 -14.80 -10.68
N ILE A 114 -17.60 -14.60 -9.56
CA ILE A 114 -18.68 -15.49 -9.14
C ILE A 114 -19.89 -15.20 -10.02
N ASP A 115 -20.49 -16.26 -10.53
CA ASP A 115 -21.70 -16.20 -11.32
C ASP A 115 -22.82 -15.50 -10.50
N PRO A 116 -23.41 -14.42 -11.03
CA PRO A 116 -24.40 -13.62 -10.31
C PRO A 116 -25.72 -14.36 -10.02
N ALA A 117 -25.93 -15.54 -10.61
CA ALA A 117 -27.08 -16.40 -10.36
C ALA A 117 -26.83 -17.48 -9.29
N SER A 118 -25.60 -17.59 -8.75
CA SER A 118 -25.31 -18.52 -7.66
C SER A 118 -25.90 -18.04 -6.33
N SER A 119 -26.42 -18.96 -5.51
CA SER A 119 -26.88 -18.69 -4.14
C SER A 119 -25.79 -18.05 -3.25
N ASP A 120 -24.52 -18.23 -3.60
CA ASP A 120 -23.36 -17.65 -2.93
C ASP A 120 -23.04 -16.21 -3.36
N ALA A 121 -23.68 -15.67 -4.40
CA ALA A 121 -23.39 -14.34 -4.92
C ALA A 121 -23.65 -13.23 -3.88
N GLN A 122 -24.66 -13.41 -3.02
CA GLN A 122 -24.96 -12.43 -1.96
C GLN A 122 -23.91 -12.47 -0.84
N ALA A 123 -23.49 -13.66 -0.41
CA ALA A 123 -22.42 -13.82 0.59
C ALA A 123 -21.08 -13.27 0.05
N PHE A 124 -20.83 -13.46 -1.25
CA PHE A 124 -19.65 -12.93 -1.90
C PHE A 124 -19.68 -11.40 -2.00
N ARG A 125 -20.82 -10.79 -2.36
CA ARG A 125 -20.98 -9.33 -2.34
C ARG A 125 -20.79 -8.74 -0.94
N ASP A 126 -21.32 -9.40 0.09
CA ASP A 126 -21.15 -8.97 1.47
C ASP A 126 -19.66 -9.00 1.89
N LEU A 127 -18.95 -10.06 1.49
CA LEU A 127 -17.51 -10.19 1.69
C LEU A 127 -16.70 -9.13 0.93
N GLN A 128 -17.06 -8.84 -0.33
CA GLN A 128 -16.41 -7.77 -1.11
C GLN A 128 -16.63 -6.41 -0.44
N ALA A 129 -17.87 -6.11 -0.05
CA ALA A 129 -18.21 -4.87 0.63
C ALA A 129 -17.45 -4.72 1.95
N GLU A 130 -17.31 -5.81 2.71
CA GLU A 130 -16.56 -5.76 3.97
C GLU A 130 -15.05 -5.65 3.75
N ASN A 131 -14.48 -6.38 2.79
CA ASN A 131 -13.07 -6.24 2.42
C ASN A 131 -12.75 -4.82 1.94
N GLN A 132 -13.65 -4.21 1.17
CA GLN A 132 -13.53 -2.84 0.70
C GLN A 132 -13.60 -1.84 1.87
N ARG A 133 -14.59 -1.99 2.76
CA ARG A 133 -14.67 -1.19 3.99
C ARG A 133 -13.43 -1.32 4.86
N LEU A 134 -12.89 -2.53 5.00
CA LEU A 134 -11.69 -2.79 5.78
C LEU A 134 -10.46 -2.14 5.15
N LYS A 135 -10.34 -2.22 3.82
CA LYS A 135 -9.32 -1.51 3.06
C LYS A 135 -9.39 0.00 3.35
N GLU A 136 -10.57 0.59 3.21
CA GLU A 136 -10.78 2.03 3.45
C GLU A 136 -10.44 2.41 4.90
N ALA A 137 -10.84 1.60 5.87
CA ALA A 137 -10.53 1.83 7.29
C ALA A 137 -9.02 1.76 7.58
N ILE A 138 -8.30 0.81 6.97
CA ILE A 138 -6.85 0.69 7.10
C ILE A 138 -6.15 1.90 6.45
N GLU A 139 -6.54 2.27 5.22
CA GLU A 139 -5.96 3.40 4.51
C GLU A 139 -6.23 4.73 5.22
N ALA A 140 -7.41 4.88 5.82
CA ALA A 140 -7.75 6.03 6.66
C ALA A 140 -6.95 6.07 7.96
N ALA A 141 -6.76 4.93 8.64
CA ALA A 141 -5.96 4.87 9.85
C ALA A 141 -4.47 5.15 9.58
N TRP A 142 -3.96 4.69 8.44
CA TRP A 142 -2.63 5.04 7.96
C TRP A 142 -2.50 6.53 7.63
N ASP A 143 -3.50 7.14 6.99
CA ASP A 143 -3.54 8.59 6.74
C ASP A 143 -3.50 9.39 8.05
N GLN A 144 -4.31 9.01 9.04
CA GLN A 144 -4.29 9.65 10.37
C GLN A 144 -2.95 9.49 11.08
N ALA A 145 -2.24 8.40 10.82
CA ALA A 145 -0.90 8.15 11.35
C ALA A 145 0.22 8.86 10.54
N GLY A 146 -0.13 9.60 9.49
CA GLY A 146 0.83 10.33 8.64
C GLY A 146 1.62 9.41 7.70
N LEU A 147 1.16 8.19 7.45
CA LEU A 147 1.83 7.24 6.57
C LEU A 147 1.62 7.57 5.08
N PRO A 148 2.56 7.20 4.20
CA PRO A 148 2.48 7.49 2.78
C PRO A 148 1.48 6.56 2.08
N THR A 149 0.19 6.92 2.15
CA THR A 149 -0.91 6.23 1.45
C THR A 149 -1.38 7.01 0.23
N PHE A 150 -2.19 6.35 -0.60
CA PHE A 150 -2.85 7.01 -1.73
C PHE A 150 -3.71 8.20 -1.29
N LEU A 151 -4.43 8.08 -0.17
CA LEU A 151 -5.27 9.17 0.37
C LEU A 151 -4.45 10.37 0.80
N ASN A 152 -3.33 10.15 1.51
CA ASN A 152 -2.43 11.22 1.93
C ASN A 152 -1.82 11.93 0.72
N TYR A 153 -1.41 11.17 -0.31
CA TYR A 153 -0.95 11.73 -1.58
C TYR A 153 -2.04 12.55 -2.28
N LEU A 154 -3.28 12.04 -2.36
CA LEU A 154 -4.40 12.74 -2.99
C LEU A 154 -4.73 14.05 -2.25
N ARG A 155 -4.73 14.02 -0.91
CA ARG A 155 -4.96 15.21 -0.07
C ARG A 155 -3.89 16.26 -0.36
N ARG A 156 -2.60 15.88 -0.26
CA ARG A 156 -1.50 16.81 -0.54
C ARG A 156 -1.50 17.33 -1.96
N TYR A 157 -1.87 16.51 -2.94
CA TYR A 157 -1.99 16.92 -4.33
C TYR A 157 -3.11 17.94 -4.55
N ILE A 158 -4.24 17.76 -3.86
CA ILE A 158 -5.35 18.73 -3.87
C ILE A 158 -4.91 20.03 -3.18
N GLU A 159 -4.24 19.96 -2.04
CA GLU A 159 -3.73 21.13 -1.31
C GLU A 159 -2.68 21.91 -2.12
N ASP A 160 -1.74 21.22 -2.76
CA ASP A 160 -0.73 21.81 -3.65
C ASP A 160 -1.38 22.50 -4.85
N ARG A 161 -2.39 21.88 -5.46
CA ARG A 161 -3.15 22.50 -6.55
C ARG A 161 -4.04 23.65 -6.10
N ALA A 162 -4.62 23.58 -4.90
CA ALA A 162 -5.40 24.67 -4.33
C ALA A 162 -4.50 25.87 -4.01
N GLY A 163 -3.29 25.64 -3.48
CA GLY A 163 -2.28 26.67 -3.25
C GLY A 163 -1.67 27.23 -4.54
N ALA A 164 -1.48 26.41 -5.57
CA ALA A 164 -0.99 26.85 -6.87
C ALA A 164 -2.02 27.71 -7.65
N ALA A 165 -3.31 27.57 -7.34
CA ALA A 165 -4.36 28.42 -7.92
C ALA A 165 -4.35 29.86 -7.36
N GLU A 166 -3.74 30.09 -6.18
CA GLU A 166 -3.56 31.44 -5.62
C GLU A 166 -2.29 32.16 -6.11
N HIS A 167 -1.39 31.47 -6.84
CA HIS A 167 -0.18 32.05 -7.42
C HIS A 167 -0.23 32.06 -8.96
N ALA A 168 -1.36 32.46 -9.53
CA ALA A 168 -1.40 32.84 -10.93
C ALA A 168 -0.51 34.09 -11.12
N PRO A 169 0.54 34.04 -11.96
CA PRO A 169 1.30 35.25 -12.29
C PRO A 169 0.37 36.26 -12.98
N PRO A 170 0.49 37.58 -12.70
CA PRO A 170 -0.26 38.57 -13.45
C PRO A 170 0.06 38.42 -14.94
N CYS A 171 -0.99 38.32 -15.76
CA CYS A 171 -0.87 38.28 -17.22
C CYS A 171 0.11 39.37 -17.69
N PRO A 172 1.16 39.03 -18.47
CA PRO A 172 2.00 40.06 -19.06
C PRO A 172 1.16 40.87 -20.04
N GLU A 173 1.04 42.17 -19.79
CA GLU A 173 0.51 43.13 -20.74
C GLU A 173 1.29 43.00 -22.05
N SER A 174 0.57 42.90 -23.16
CA SER A 174 1.19 42.88 -24.48
C SER A 174 1.58 44.31 -24.86
N PRO A 175 2.85 44.61 -25.19
CA PRO A 175 3.19 45.92 -25.74
C PRO A 175 2.71 45.99 -27.19
N GLY A 176 1.64 46.75 -27.41
CA GLY A 176 1.19 47.17 -28.73
C GLY A 176 2.14 48.22 -29.31
N SER A 177 2.52 48.01 -30.57
CA SER A 177 3.34 48.91 -31.41
C SER A 177 2.62 50.20 -31.79
#